data_AF-A0A956SRH8-F1
#
_entry.id   AF-A0A956SRH8-F1
#
_cell.length_a   1.000
_cell.length_b   1.000
_cell.length_c   1.000
_cell.angle_alpha   90.00
_cell.angle_beta   90.00
_cell.angle_gamma   90.00
#
_symmetry.space_group_name_H-M   'P 1'
#
loop_
_entity.id
_entity.type
_entity.pdbx_description
1 polymer ?
#
loop_
_entity_poly.entity_id
_entity_poly.type
_entity_poly.pdbx_seq_one_letter_code
_entity_poly.pdbx_strand_id
1 'polypeptide(L)'
;MWNELLKFCNEQGIDRGVGGFTSKIHAKVDALGNPLKFLVTPGQSNDVNQAEKLLKNTSQSYVLAYRAYGQFVISKLFYHLLEQFYG
;
A
#
# COMPACT_ATOMS: atom_id res chain seq x y z
N MET A 1 16.67 -6.12 24.20
CA MET A 1 16.05 -4.88 24.72
C MET A 1 15.75 -3.84 23.64
N TRP A 2 16.69 -2.99 23.16
CA TRP A 2 16.34 -1.91 22.20
C TRP A 2 15.87 -2.39 20.83
N ASN A 3 16.52 -3.41 20.25
CA ASN A 3 16.10 -3.97 18.96
C ASN A 3 14.73 -4.63 19.03
N GLU A 4 14.35 -5.19 20.18
CA GLU A 4 13.05 -5.80 20.39
C GLU A 4 11.96 -4.73 20.54
N LEU A 5 12.25 -3.62 21.20
CA LEU A 5 11.34 -2.47 21.26
C LEU A 5 11.11 -1.86 19.86
N LEU A 6 12.16 -1.71 19.06
CA LEU A 6 12.03 -1.24 17.68
C LEU A 6 11.21 -2.21 16.83
N LYS A 7 11.43 -3.51 16.99
CA LYS A 7 10.65 -4.55 16.31
C LYS A 7 9.17 -4.48 16.70
N PHE A 8 8.87 -4.35 18.00
CA PHE A 8 7.52 -4.19 18.49
C PHE A 8 6.84 -2.93 17.91
N CYS A 9 7.51 -1.77 17.92
CA CYS A 9 6.97 -0.56 17.31
C CYS A 9 6.65 -0.75 15.82
N ASN A 10 7.55 -1.41 15.08
CA ASN A 10 7.34 -1.69 13.66
C ASN A 10 6.12 -2.59 13.41
N GLU A 11 5.90 -3.60 14.25
CA GLU A 11 4.71 -4.46 14.20
C GLU A 11 3.41 -3.68 14.47
N GLN A 12 3.49 -2.60 15.26
CA GLN A 12 2.37 -1.69 15.53
C GLN A 12 2.20 -0.58 14.46
N GLY A 13 3.02 -0.59 13.40
CA GLY A 13 2.95 0.46 12.37
C GLY A 13 3.66 1.76 12.74
N ILE A 14 4.59 1.72 13.69
CA ILE A 14 5.32 2.89 14.19
C ILE A 14 6.81 2.74 13.88
N ASP A 15 7.40 3.77 13.29
CA ASP A 15 8.84 3.90 13.09
C ASP A 15 9.43 4.96 14.02
N ARG A 16 10.73 4.86 14.33
CA ARG A 16 11.51 5.86 15.05
C ARG A 16 12.53 6.51 14.11
N GLY A 17 12.24 7.74 13.69
CA GLY A 17 13.17 8.58 12.95
C GLY A 17 13.84 9.65 13.83
N VAL A 18 14.69 10.47 13.21
CA VAL A 18 15.32 11.64 13.87
C VAL A 18 14.27 12.63 14.38
N GLY A 19 13.14 12.74 13.68
CA GLY A 19 12.02 13.61 14.05
C GLY A 19 11.03 13.01 15.06
N GLY A 20 11.33 11.85 15.65
CA GLY A 20 10.43 11.14 16.57
C GLY A 20 9.70 9.97 15.92
N PHE A 21 8.55 9.60 16.51
CA PHE A 21 7.78 8.45 16.06
C PHE A 21 6.87 8.80 14.89
N THR A 22 6.85 7.97 13.84
CA THR A 22 6.10 8.24 12.61
C THR A 22 5.39 7.00 12.06
N SER A 23 4.27 7.24 11.38
CA SER A 23 3.46 6.21 10.72
C SER A 23 2.96 6.75 9.37
N LYS A 24 2.67 5.83 8.45
CA LYS A 24 2.01 6.13 7.17
C LYS A 24 0.62 5.51 7.16
N ILE A 25 -0.34 6.27 6.63
CA ILE A 25 -1.70 5.77 6.36
C ILE A 25 -1.84 5.66 4.84
N HIS A 26 -1.98 4.44 4.36
CA HIS A 26 -2.25 4.15 2.96
C HIS A 26 -3.74 3.87 2.80
N ALA A 27 -4.39 4.53 1.85
CA ALA A 27 -5.83 4.43 1.64
C ALA A 27 -6.14 3.99 0.21
N LYS A 28 -7.09 3.06 0.08
CA LYS A 28 -7.86 2.83 -1.14
C LYS A 28 -9.21 3.50 -0.96
N VAL A 29 -9.60 4.30 -1.93
CA VAL A 29 -10.87 5.02 -1.95
C VAL A 29 -11.65 4.67 -3.22
N ASP A 30 -12.96 4.86 -3.19
CA ASP A 30 -13.77 4.87 -4.40
C ASP A 30 -13.60 6.19 -5.19
N ALA A 31 -14.32 6.31 -6.31
CA ALA A 31 -14.25 7.50 -7.17
C ALA A 31 -14.78 8.79 -6.51
N LEU A 32 -15.56 8.68 -5.43
CA LEU A 32 -16.08 9.81 -4.66
C LEU A 32 -15.19 10.16 -3.47
N GLY A 33 -14.10 9.41 -3.26
CA GLY A 33 -13.19 9.59 -2.14
C GLY A 33 -13.62 8.85 -0.87
N ASN A 34 -14.65 8.00 -0.91
CA ASN A 34 -15.03 7.20 0.25
C ASN A 34 -14.00 6.10 0.50
N PRO A 35 -13.51 5.93 1.73
CA PRO A 35 -12.50 4.93 2.02
C PRO A 35 -13.04 3.51 1.94
N LEU A 36 -12.36 2.68 1.16
CA LEU A 36 -12.64 1.25 0.98
C LEU A 36 -11.68 0.36 1.78
N LYS A 37 -10.44 0.82 2.01
CA LYS A 37 -9.43 0.08 2.76
C LYS A 37 -8.33 1.00 3.27
N PHE A 38 -7.83 0.71 4.46
CA PHE A 38 -6.63 1.34 5.01
C PHE A 38 -5.56 0.31 5.36
N LEU A 39 -4.30 0.74 5.27
CA LEU A 39 -3.16 0.08 5.85
C LEU A 39 -2.35 1.13 6.64
N VAL A 40 -1.99 0.80 7.87
CA VAL A 40 -1.07 1.61 8.66
C VAL A 40 0.27 0.90 8.67
N THR A 41 1.33 1.62 8.36
CA THR A 41 2.70 1.07 8.34
C THR A 41 3.68 2.01 9.03
N PRO A 42 4.83 1.50 9.50
CA PRO A 42 5.89 2.36 10.04
C PRO A 42 6.32 3.41 9.02
N GLY A 43 6.67 4.62 9.46
CA GLY A 43 6.99 5.77 8.59
C GLY A 43 8.01 5.49 7.48
N GLN A 44 9.05 4.70 7.76
CA GLN A 44 10.05 4.25 6.78
C GLN A 44 9.54 3.30 5.68
N SER A 45 8.32 2.79 5.78
CA SER A 45 7.80 1.77 4.87
C SER A 45 7.72 2.31 3.45
N ASN A 46 8.16 1.50 2.48
CA ASN A 46 8.04 1.84 1.06
C ASN A 46 6.59 1.69 0.59
N ASP A 47 6.08 2.70 -0.10
CA ASP A 47 4.70 2.79 -0.58
C ASP A 47 4.42 1.77 -1.70
N VAL A 48 5.42 1.50 -2.57
CA VAL A 48 5.34 0.48 -3.64
C VAL A 48 4.88 -0.88 -3.10
N ASN A 49 5.38 -1.27 -1.93
CA ASN A 49 5.09 -2.57 -1.32
C ASN A 49 3.67 -2.65 -0.71
N GLN A 50 2.95 -1.54 -0.63
CA GLN A 50 1.57 -1.50 -0.10
C GLN A 50 0.51 -1.48 -1.20
N ALA A 51 0.89 -1.16 -2.45
CA ALA A 51 -0.04 -1.08 -3.57
C ALA A 51 -0.83 -2.38 -3.77
N GLU A 52 -0.13 -3.51 -3.89
CA GLU A 52 -0.76 -4.83 -4.05
C GLU A 52 -1.70 -5.17 -2.88
N LYS A 53 -1.29 -4.87 -1.65
CA LYS A 53 -2.10 -5.13 -0.45
C LYS A 53 -3.38 -4.29 -0.44
N LEU A 54 -3.32 -3.04 -0.89
CA LEU A 54 -4.50 -2.18 -1.02
C LEU A 54 -5.44 -2.68 -2.13
N LEU A 55 -4.87 -3.12 -3.25
CA LEU A 55 -5.60 -3.55 -4.43
C LEU A 55 -6.14 -4.98 -4.35
N LYS A 56 -5.69 -5.80 -3.39
CA LYS A 56 -6.26 -7.13 -3.13
C LYS A 56 -7.79 -7.07 -3.09
N ASN A 57 -8.43 -7.98 -3.81
CA ASN A 57 -9.89 -8.08 -4.00
C ASN A 57 -10.52 -6.89 -4.75
N THR A 58 -9.75 -6.13 -5.52
CA THR A 58 -10.28 -5.14 -6.47
C THR A 58 -10.34 -5.79 -7.84
N SER A 59 -11.54 -6.06 -8.35
CA SER A 59 -11.76 -6.62 -9.68
C SER A 59 -12.28 -5.54 -10.63
N GLN A 60 -11.89 -5.65 -11.91
CA GLN A 60 -12.52 -4.94 -13.05
C GLN A 60 -12.69 -3.42 -12.87
N SER A 61 -11.75 -2.75 -12.21
CA SER A 61 -11.84 -1.31 -11.93
C SER A 61 -10.58 -0.60 -12.42
N TYR A 62 -10.74 0.66 -12.85
CA TYR A 62 -9.63 1.58 -13.05
C TYR A 62 -9.23 2.20 -11.72
N VAL A 63 -7.98 2.00 -11.35
CA VAL A 63 -7.37 2.62 -10.18
C VAL A 63 -6.48 3.76 -10.69
N LEU A 64 -6.43 4.84 -9.92
CA LEU A 64 -5.39 5.87 -9.98
C LEU A 64 -4.60 5.80 -8.67
N ALA A 65 -3.27 5.90 -8.73
CA ALA A 65 -2.46 6.00 -7.53
C ALA A 65 -1.38 7.06 -7.65
N TYR A 66 -0.88 7.44 -6.48
CA TYR A 66 0.28 8.31 -6.36
C TYR A 66 1.55 7.64 -6.91
N ARG A 67 2.47 8.44 -7.45
CA ARG A 67 3.72 7.96 -8.07
C ARG A 67 4.54 7.05 -7.16
N ALA A 68 4.54 7.29 -5.84
CA ALA A 68 5.30 6.46 -4.91
C ALA A 68 4.77 5.02 -4.80
N TYR A 69 3.54 4.74 -5.25
CA TYR A 69 3.04 3.36 -5.38
C TYR A 69 3.55 2.65 -6.65
N GLY A 70 4.34 3.34 -7.47
CA GLY A 70 4.94 2.81 -8.70
C GLY A 70 4.36 3.44 -9.96
N GLN A 71 4.97 3.12 -11.10
CA GLN A 71 4.63 3.66 -12.43
C GLN A 71 3.33 3.08 -13.02
N PHE A 72 2.71 2.12 -12.34
CA PHE A 72 1.67 1.25 -12.91
C PHE A 72 0.34 1.40 -12.18
N VAL A 73 -0.36 2.53 -12.35
CA VAL A 73 -1.74 2.62 -11.90
C VAL A 73 -2.62 3.35 -12.93
N ILE A 74 -2.92 2.60 -14.01
CA ILE A 74 -4.14 2.71 -14.82
C ILE A 74 -4.58 1.26 -15.05
N SER A 75 -5.53 0.73 -14.29
CA SER A 75 -5.91 -0.69 -14.40
C SER A 75 -7.14 -0.94 -15.28
N LYS A 76 -6.99 -1.68 -16.37
CA LYS A 76 -7.62 -3.02 -16.35
C LYS A 76 -6.58 -3.91 -15.66
N LEU A 77 -6.96 -4.81 -14.76
CA LEU A 77 -6.05 -5.82 -14.16
C LEU A 77 -4.91 -6.19 -15.14
N PHE A 78 -3.64 -5.85 -14.86
CA PHE A 78 -2.51 -6.11 -15.79
C PHE A 78 -2.38 -7.61 -16.15
N TYR A 79 -3.06 -8.49 -15.41
CA TYR A 79 -2.99 -9.95 -15.55
C TYR A 79 -4.25 -10.67 -16.05
N HIS A 80 -5.40 -10.01 -16.23
CA HIS A 80 -6.44 -10.64 -17.07
C HIS A 80 -5.97 -10.77 -18.54
N LEU A 81 -4.93 -10.03 -18.92
CA LEU A 81 -4.30 -9.99 -20.24
C LEU A 81 -3.13 -10.98 -20.44
N LEU A 82 -2.57 -11.58 -19.38
CA LEU A 82 -1.54 -12.62 -19.53
C LEU A 82 -2.13 -14.03 -19.39
N GLU A 83 -3.12 -14.26 -18.52
CA GLU A 83 -3.83 -15.55 -18.45
C GLU A 83 -4.82 -15.79 -19.61
N GLN A 84 -5.23 -14.75 -20.36
CA GLN A 84 -6.01 -14.95 -21.61
C GLN A 84 -5.14 -15.14 -22.86
N PHE A 85 -3.83 -14.89 -22.78
CA PHE A 85 -2.93 -14.90 -23.95
C PHE A 85 -1.72 -15.85 -23.80
N TYR A 86 -1.36 -16.31 -22.60
CA TYR A 86 -0.21 -17.20 -22.37
C TYR A 86 -0.54 -18.52 -21.65
N GLY A 87 -1.81 -18.86 -21.41
CA GLY A 87 -2.25 -20.21 -21.06
C GLY A 87 -3.30 -20.29 -19.97
#